data_AF-A0A3Q2XYK4-F1
#
_entry.id   AF-A0A3Q2XYK4-F1
#
_cell.length_a   1.000
_cell.length_b   1.000
_cell.length_c   1.000
_cell.angle_alpha   90.00
_cell.angle_beta   90.00
_cell.angle_gamma   90.00
#
_symmetry.space_group_name_H-M   'P 1'
#
loop_
_entity.id
_entity.type
_entity.pdbx_description
1 polymer ?
#
loop_
_entity_poly.entity_id
_entity_poly.type
_entity_poly.pdbx_seq_one_letter_code
_entity_poly.pdbx_strand_id
1 'polypeptide(L)'
;MMEDKGPRVADYFVVAGLTDSSKPLDQEIHFDDACHKTAKPKSPITDVAVVIRSMGDEVPPGFTCIETTPSGHSADLNNGGLMAPQIFLCYRRGCDKPPLIELGVLYEWKERLKQGCHLIQTTPSGRPANISGNSSQRIYVTYRRAPESQPHAALAVTDICIIIPSKGETPPHTFCKVEKNLNSSMWGSSVYLCYKKSVTKTNSIAYKAGLFSRYPEEDYESFPLPESVPLFCLPMGATIECWPVNTKYSLPVFSTFVLTGASGEKVYGAAIQFYEPYPQECLTDQQSSQLGLLNTDTPKNTSCTCSVYTNKCICLLSHWPFFDAFRKFLTFLYRYSISGPHALPIEKHISHFMHKVPFPSSQRPRILVQLSPHDSLMLSQPVSSPLPLSSCTALTGVLKRGSRYSIFVVMGISLPFWLLVNFLMFLNFIK
;
A
#
# COMPACT_ATOMS: atom_id res chain seq x y z
N MET A 1 11.44 33.90 -26.88
CA MET A 1 10.21 34.52 -26.35
C MET A 1 9.00 33.80 -26.93
N MET A 2 8.37 32.91 -26.17
CA MET A 2 7.06 32.40 -26.56
C MET A 2 6.00 33.45 -26.22
N GLU A 3 5.59 34.21 -27.24
CA GLU A 3 4.47 35.15 -27.20
C GLU A 3 3.21 34.47 -26.67
N ASP A 4 2.45 35.15 -25.79
CA ASP A 4 1.30 34.57 -25.10
C ASP A 4 0.12 34.32 -26.04
N LYS A 5 0.14 33.16 -26.71
CA LYS A 5 -0.89 32.71 -27.64
C LYS A 5 -2.11 32.17 -26.89
N GLY A 6 -3.02 33.05 -26.47
CA GLY A 6 -4.38 32.71 -26.02
C GLY A 6 -4.49 31.64 -24.91
N PRO A 7 -5.72 31.27 -24.50
CA PRO A 7 -5.90 30.23 -23.48
C PRO A 7 -5.49 28.87 -24.05
N ARG A 8 -4.81 28.06 -23.22
CA ARG A 8 -4.31 26.73 -23.58
C ARG A 8 -4.98 25.64 -22.74
N VAL A 9 -4.99 24.43 -23.27
CA VAL A 9 -5.60 23.28 -22.59
C VAL A 9 -4.72 22.79 -21.44
N ALA A 10 -3.41 22.72 -21.65
CA ALA A 10 -2.43 22.37 -20.65
C ALA A 10 -1.18 23.25 -20.83
N ASP A 11 -0.57 23.61 -19.71
CA ASP A 11 0.56 24.53 -19.63
C ASP A 11 1.88 23.76 -19.54
N TYR A 12 1.94 22.74 -18.66
CA TYR A 12 3.11 21.89 -18.50
C TYR A 12 2.75 20.41 -18.54
N PHE A 13 3.64 19.63 -19.15
CA PHE A 13 3.75 18.20 -18.96
C PHE A 13 5.04 17.94 -18.20
N VAL A 14 4.97 17.18 -17.10
CA VAL A 14 6.14 16.89 -16.27
C VAL A 14 6.24 15.40 -15.98
N VAL A 15 7.47 14.93 -15.83
CA VAL A 15 7.80 13.59 -15.36
C VAL A 15 8.52 13.75 -14.02
N ALA A 16 7.96 13.17 -12.97
CA ALA A 16 8.51 13.21 -11.62
C ALA A 16 8.90 11.81 -11.13
N GLY A 17 9.92 11.72 -10.29
CA GLY A 17 10.43 10.45 -9.75
C GLY A 17 11.77 10.63 -9.04
N LEU A 18 12.55 9.55 -8.96
CA LEU A 18 13.86 9.51 -8.34
C LEU A 18 14.94 10.14 -9.25
N THR A 19 15.48 11.31 -8.92
CA THR A 19 16.55 11.95 -9.71
C THR A 19 17.92 11.77 -9.06
N ASP A 20 19.00 12.04 -9.80
CA ASP A 20 20.37 11.98 -9.25
C ASP A 20 20.59 12.99 -8.11
N SER A 21 19.81 14.07 -8.09
CA SER A 21 19.79 15.09 -7.05
C SER A 21 18.87 14.75 -5.86
N SER A 22 18.12 13.66 -5.92
CA SER A 22 17.18 13.26 -4.87
C SER A 22 17.92 12.84 -3.60
N LYS A 23 17.58 13.47 -2.48
CA LYS A 23 18.14 13.13 -1.16
C LYS A 23 17.27 12.10 -0.44
N PRO A 24 17.84 11.19 0.37
CA PRO A 24 17.08 10.29 1.22
C PRO A 24 16.16 11.06 2.17
N LEU A 25 14.89 10.65 2.25
CA LEU A 25 13.91 11.27 3.17
C LEU A 25 14.30 11.09 4.64
N ASP A 26 14.98 9.99 4.98
CA ASP A 26 15.39 9.67 6.36
C ASP A 26 16.40 10.67 6.96
N GLN A 27 17.07 11.50 6.15
CA GLN A 27 18.04 12.49 6.65
C GLN A 27 17.42 13.82 7.07
N GLU A 28 16.16 14.10 6.75
CA GLU A 28 15.50 15.40 7.07
C GLU A 28 14.31 15.26 8.02
N ILE A 29 13.83 14.04 8.29
CA ILE A 29 12.70 13.81 9.20
C ILE A 29 13.22 13.61 10.64
N HIS A 30 13.78 14.67 11.22
CA HIS A 30 13.83 14.81 12.68
C HIS A 30 12.45 15.31 13.17
N PHE A 31 11.47 14.41 13.26
CA PHE A 31 10.36 14.65 14.17
C PHE A 31 10.87 14.37 15.57
N ASP A 32 11.03 15.43 16.36
CA ASP A 32 11.37 15.38 17.78
C ASP A 32 10.16 14.91 18.60
N ASP A 33 9.59 13.76 18.21
CA ASP A 33 8.50 13.10 18.92
C ASP A 33 9.03 11.77 19.45
N ALA A 34 9.28 11.74 20.76
CA ALA A 34 9.85 10.62 21.51
C ALA A 34 9.04 9.30 21.40
N CYS A 35 7.88 9.32 20.72
CA CYS A 35 7.04 8.17 20.42
C CYS A 35 7.49 7.38 19.17
N HIS A 36 8.25 7.98 18.26
CA HIS A 36 8.75 7.33 17.04
C HIS A 36 10.21 6.86 17.18
N LYS A 37 10.52 6.12 18.24
CA LYS A 37 11.72 5.26 18.23
C LYS A 37 11.49 4.15 17.19
N THR A 38 11.89 4.43 15.95
CA THR A 38 12.11 3.52 14.81
C THR A 38 11.75 2.06 15.10
N ALA A 39 10.46 1.73 15.00
CA ALA A 39 10.03 0.34 14.95
C ALA A 39 10.57 -0.21 13.62
N LYS A 40 11.68 -0.95 13.67
CA LYS A 40 12.23 -1.62 12.49
C LYS A 40 11.10 -2.40 11.80
N PRO A 41 10.86 -2.19 10.50
CA PRO A 41 9.81 -2.91 9.79
C PRO A 41 10.06 -4.42 9.93
N LYS A 42 9.06 -5.14 10.45
CA LYS A 42 9.13 -6.59 10.62
C LYS A 42 8.67 -7.26 9.34
N SER A 43 9.43 -8.24 8.86
CA SER A 43 8.99 -9.12 7.77
C SER A 43 7.65 -9.79 8.12
N PRO A 44 6.80 -10.08 7.12
CA PRO A 44 5.52 -10.74 7.37
C PRO A 44 5.70 -12.14 7.94
N ILE A 45 4.64 -12.66 8.55
CA ILE A 45 4.63 -14.03 9.05
C ILE A 45 4.37 -14.97 7.88
N THR A 46 5.32 -15.87 7.62
CA THR A 46 5.24 -16.87 6.55
C THR A 46 4.77 -18.22 7.06
N ASP A 47 5.04 -18.57 8.31
CA ASP A 47 4.69 -19.89 8.84
C ASP A 47 4.22 -19.81 10.27
N VAL A 48 3.41 -20.81 10.63
CA VAL A 48 2.95 -21.07 11.99
C VAL A 48 3.11 -22.56 12.27
N ALA A 49 3.48 -22.88 13.51
CA ALA A 49 3.64 -24.25 13.99
C ALA A 49 3.06 -24.33 15.40
N VAL A 50 2.55 -25.50 15.77
CA VAL A 50 2.09 -25.79 17.13
C VAL A 50 3.11 -26.73 17.77
N VAL A 51 3.54 -26.43 18.99
CA VAL A 51 4.49 -27.24 19.76
C VAL A 51 3.88 -27.66 21.09
N ILE A 52 4.16 -28.90 21.51
CA ILE A 52 3.72 -29.43 22.81
C ILE A 52 4.94 -29.59 23.72
N ARG A 53 5.24 -28.55 24.51
CA ARG A 53 6.48 -28.50 25.32
C ARG A 53 6.54 -29.58 26.40
N SER A 54 5.40 -29.89 27.02
CA SER A 54 5.31 -30.96 28.02
C SER A 54 5.63 -32.35 27.45
N MET A 55 5.67 -32.49 26.13
CA MET A 55 5.99 -33.72 25.42
C MET A 55 7.38 -33.72 24.77
N GLY A 56 8.20 -32.69 25.05
CA GLY A 56 9.56 -32.56 24.53
C GLY A 56 9.66 -31.92 23.14
N ASP A 57 8.62 -31.26 22.64
CA ASP A 57 8.73 -30.50 21.39
C ASP A 57 9.57 -29.23 21.63
N GLU A 58 10.58 -29.04 20.78
CA GLU A 58 11.36 -27.81 20.74
C GLU A 58 10.79 -26.82 19.70
N VAL A 59 11.16 -25.55 19.86
CA VAL A 59 10.81 -24.51 18.88
C VAL A 59 11.59 -24.76 17.59
N PRO A 60 10.94 -24.86 16.41
CA PRO A 60 11.66 -25.11 15.17
C PRO A 60 12.70 -24.04 14.85
N PRO A 61 13.79 -24.38 14.16
CA PRO A 61 14.80 -23.40 13.75
C PRO A 61 14.18 -22.20 13.01
N GLY A 62 14.51 -20.99 13.46
CA GLY A 62 14.00 -19.73 12.88
C GLY A 62 12.58 -19.34 13.31
N PHE A 63 11.89 -20.15 14.12
CA PHE A 63 10.57 -19.79 14.66
C PHE A 63 10.71 -19.04 16.00
N THR A 64 9.75 -18.17 16.27
CA THR A 64 9.54 -17.51 17.56
C THR A 64 8.31 -18.14 18.23
N CYS A 65 8.46 -18.57 19.49
CA CYS A 65 7.37 -19.10 20.28
C CYS A 65 6.62 -17.98 21.01
N ILE A 66 5.29 -18.03 21.00
CA ILE A 66 4.44 -17.13 21.81
C ILE A 66 4.29 -17.79 23.17
N GLU A 67 5.17 -17.45 24.11
CA GLU A 67 5.16 -18.02 25.46
C GLU A 67 4.25 -17.25 26.41
N THR A 68 4.10 -15.94 26.19
CA THR A 68 3.32 -15.06 27.07
C THR A 68 2.27 -14.24 26.32
N THR A 69 1.16 -13.96 26.99
CA THR A 69 0.13 -13.02 26.53
C THR A 69 0.64 -11.57 26.66
N PRO A 70 -0.05 -10.57 26.08
CA PRO A 70 0.36 -9.16 26.19
C PRO A 70 0.50 -8.64 27.63
N SER A 71 -0.24 -9.19 28.60
CA SER A 71 -0.11 -8.83 30.02
C SER A 71 0.90 -9.69 30.80
N GLY A 72 1.61 -10.61 30.13
CA GLY A 72 2.64 -11.46 30.74
C GLY A 72 2.14 -12.76 31.35
N HIS A 73 0.89 -13.17 31.10
CA HIS A 73 0.40 -14.50 31.50
C HIS A 73 0.89 -15.59 30.54
N SER A 74 0.85 -16.86 30.94
CA SER A 74 1.18 -17.98 30.03
C SER A 74 0.23 -17.98 28.82
N ALA A 75 0.78 -18.05 27.61
CA ALA A 75 0.05 -18.16 26.35
C ALA A 75 -0.26 -19.62 25.96
N ASP A 76 -0.29 -20.53 26.95
CA ASP A 76 -0.71 -21.92 26.74
C ASP A 76 -2.11 -21.96 26.14
N LEU A 77 -2.23 -22.58 24.96
CA LEU A 77 -3.50 -22.68 24.23
C LEU A 77 -4.51 -23.58 24.96
N ASN A 78 -4.03 -24.46 25.84
CA ASN A 78 -4.84 -25.38 26.64
C ASN A 78 -4.81 -25.02 28.14
N ASN A 79 -4.80 -23.73 28.45
CA ASN A 79 -4.68 -23.16 29.80
C ASN A 79 -5.77 -23.64 30.79
N GLY A 80 -5.63 -24.82 31.40
CA GLY A 80 -6.72 -25.36 32.22
C GLY A 80 -6.50 -26.62 33.08
N GLY A 81 -5.31 -27.22 33.16
CA GLY A 81 -5.15 -28.40 34.04
C GLY A 81 -3.71 -28.73 34.42
N LEU A 82 -3.50 -29.19 35.66
CA LEU A 82 -2.20 -29.56 36.22
C LEU A 82 -1.46 -30.66 35.42
N MET A 83 -2.20 -31.44 34.64
CA MET A 83 -1.73 -32.57 33.81
C MET A 83 -2.08 -32.39 32.33
N ALA A 84 -2.56 -31.21 31.94
CA ALA A 84 -2.87 -30.91 30.55
C ALA A 84 -1.56 -30.73 29.76
N PRO A 85 -1.51 -31.14 28.48
CA PRO A 85 -0.37 -30.84 27.64
C PRO A 85 -0.18 -29.33 27.51
N GLN A 86 1.06 -28.86 27.63
CA GLN A 86 1.41 -27.45 27.47
C GLN A 86 1.61 -27.15 25.99
N ILE A 87 0.67 -26.43 25.39
CA ILE A 87 0.60 -26.24 23.94
C ILE A 87 0.83 -24.78 23.60
N PHE A 88 1.79 -24.52 22.72
CA PHE A 88 2.13 -23.15 22.31
C PHE A 88 2.10 -22.99 20.80
N LEU A 89 1.80 -21.76 20.37
CA LEU A 89 1.88 -21.37 18.96
C LEU A 89 3.23 -20.71 18.68
N CYS A 90 3.91 -21.18 17.66
CA CYS A 90 5.13 -20.59 17.12
C CYS A 90 4.86 -19.99 15.74
N TYR A 91 5.62 -18.97 15.36
CA TYR A 91 5.56 -18.37 14.03
C TYR A 91 6.95 -18.08 13.48
N ARG A 92 7.09 -18.11 12.15
CA ARG A 92 8.30 -17.69 11.45
C ARG A 92 8.00 -16.49 10.57
N ARG A 93 8.94 -15.54 10.56
CA ARG A 93 8.92 -14.39 9.65
C ARG A 93 9.88 -14.62 8.51
N GLY A 94 9.53 -14.12 7.33
CA GLY A 94 10.36 -14.28 6.15
C GLY A 94 9.79 -13.60 4.92
N CYS A 95 10.60 -13.57 3.87
CA CYS A 95 10.23 -13.15 2.52
C CYS A 95 10.52 -14.25 1.50
N ASP A 96 10.88 -15.45 1.96
CA ASP A 96 11.28 -16.60 1.14
C ASP A 96 10.11 -17.28 0.43
N LYS A 97 8.87 -17.03 0.88
CA LYS A 97 7.64 -17.57 0.28
C LYS A 97 6.43 -16.69 0.60
N PRO A 98 5.28 -16.92 -0.07
CA PRO A 98 4.11 -16.06 0.11
C PRO A 98 3.65 -16.03 1.58
N PRO A 99 3.31 -14.84 2.11
CA PRO A 99 3.01 -14.68 3.53
C PRO A 99 1.64 -15.28 3.90
N LEU A 100 1.39 -15.44 5.20
CA LEU A 100 0.08 -15.81 5.70
C LEU A 100 -0.86 -14.60 5.61
N ILE A 101 -2.09 -14.83 5.15
CA ILE A 101 -3.11 -13.77 4.98
C ILE A 101 -4.32 -13.96 5.91
N GLU A 102 -4.44 -15.12 6.55
CA GLU A 102 -5.48 -15.42 7.53
C GLU A 102 -4.98 -16.49 8.50
N LEU A 103 -5.36 -16.34 9.76
CA LEU A 103 -5.29 -17.39 10.76
C LEU A 103 -6.69 -17.69 11.28
N GLY A 104 -6.92 -18.94 11.64
CA GLY A 104 -8.21 -19.39 12.14
C GLY A 104 -8.07 -20.59 13.06
N VAL A 105 -9.20 -21.01 13.60
CA VAL A 105 -9.34 -22.21 14.44
C VAL A 105 -10.42 -23.08 13.82
N LEU A 106 -10.22 -24.39 13.80
CA LEU A 106 -11.16 -25.38 13.30
C LEU A 106 -11.60 -26.30 14.44
N TYR A 107 -12.92 -26.44 14.62
CA TYR A 107 -13.51 -27.50 15.42
C TYR A 107 -13.94 -28.62 14.49
N GLU A 108 -13.12 -29.69 14.41
CA GLU A 108 -13.30 -30.74 13.39
C GLU A 108 -14.68 -31.42 13.46
N TRP A 109 -15.30 -31.47 14.64
CA TRP A 109 -16.62 -32.06 14.85
C TRP A 109 -17.80 -31.15 14.48
N LYS A 110 -17.57 -29.83 14.37
CA LYS A 110 -18.64 -28.83 14.17
C LYS A 110 -18.67 -28.28 12.75
N GLU A 111 -17.52 -28.22 12.08
CA GLU A 111 -17.42 -27.56 10.79
C GLU A 111 -16.32 -28.19 9.92
N ARG A 112 -16.36 -27.91 8.62
CA ARG A 112 -15.34 -28.34 7.66
C ARG A 112 -14.28 -27.26 7.46
N LEU A 113 -13.08 -27.69 7.09
CA LEU A 113 -11.99 -26.79 6.71
C LEU A 113 -12.43 -25.87 5.57
N LYS A 114 -12.29 -24.55 5.77
CA LYS A 114 -12.61 -23.56 4.75
C LYS A 114 -11.75 -23.77 3.49
N GLN A 115 -12.32 -23.52 2.32
CA GLN A 115 -11.58 -23.60 1.06
C GLN A 115 -10.34 -22.70 1.07
N GLY A 116 -9.21 -23.24 0.57
CA GLY A 116 -7.91 -22.56 0.53
C GLY A 116 -7.23 -22.38 1.89
N CYS A 117 -7.81 -22.85 3.00
CA CYS A 117 -7.11 -22.92 4.28
C CYS A 117 -6.39 -24.26 4.42
N HIS A 118 -5.27 -24.23 5.14
CA HIS A 118 -4.50 -25.39 5.54
C HIS A 118 -4.64 -25.63 7.04
N LEU A 119 -4.62 -26.90 7.43
CA LEU A 119 -4.73 -27.37 8.79
C LEU A 119 -3.35 -27.69 9.34
N ILE A 120 -3.00 -27.19 10.53
CA ILE A 120 -1.81 -27.66 11.24
C ILE A 120 -2.19 -28.97 11.92
N GLN A 121 -1.91 -30.09 11.26
CA GLN A 121 -2.28 -31.42 11.73
C GLN A 121 -1.26 -32.00 12.70
N THR A 122 0.02 -31.70 12.48
CA THR A 122 1.13 -32.27 13.25
C THR A 122 2.04 -31.19 13.82
N THR A 123 2.63 -31.49 14.97
CA THR A 123 3.73 -30.73 15.54
C THR A 123 5.02 -31.00 14.75
N PRO A 124 6.07 -30.19 14.93
CA PRO A 124 7.37 -30.42 14.30
C PRO A 124 7.99 -31.80 14.58
N SER A 125 7.65 -32.43 15.72
CA SER A 125 8.09 -33.78 16.08
C SER A 125 7.20 -34.89 15.51
N GLY A 126 6.17 -34.56 14.72
CA GLY A 126 5.26 -35.51 14.08
C GLY A 126 4.06 -35.93 14.94
N ARG A 127 3.85 -35.33 16.12
CA ARG A 127 2.70 -35.62 16.99
C ARG A 127 1.44 -34.91 16.50
N PRO A 128 0.22 -35.36 16.84
CA PRO A 128 -1.00 -34.62 16.52
C PRO A 128 -1.00 -33.23 17.18
N ALA A 129 -1.20 -32.17 16.40
CA ALA A 129 -1.28 -30.78 16.87
C ALA A 129 -2.67 -30.42 17.44
N ASN A 130 -3.34 -31.38 18.09
CA ASN A 130 -4.66 -31.19 18.68
C ASN A 130 -4.56 -30.39 19.98
N ILE A 131 -5.19 -29.22 20.01
CA ILE A 131 -5.10 -28.26 21.13
C ILE A 131 -5.87 -28.73 22.35
N SER A 132 -6.93 -29.51 22.16
CA SER A 132 -7.73 -30.05 23.26
C SER A 132 -7.06 -31.24 23.99
N GLY A 133 -5.84 -31.62 23.59
CA GLY A 133 -5.11 -32.76 24.14
C GLY A 133 -5.84 -34.08 23.89
N ASN A 134 -6.26 -34.74 24.99
CA ASN A 134 -6.93 -36.04 24.97
C ASN A 134 -8.47 -35.95 24.88
N SER A 135 -9.02 -34.75 24.72
CA SER A 135 -10.47 -34.59 24.53
C SER A 135 -10.92 -35.16 23.18
N SER A 136 -12.17 -35.65 23.12
CA SER A 136 -12.82 -36.03 21.86
C SER A 136 -13.05 -34.83 20.92
N GLN A 137 -13.01 -33.62 21.48
CA GLN A 137 -13.17 -32.36 20.78
C GLN A 137 -11.88 -31.96 20.06
N ARG A 138 -11.64 -32.39 18.82
CA ARG A 138 -10.42 -32.07 18.07
C ARG A 138 -10.36 -30.62 17.56
N ILE A 139 -9.52 -29.80 18.19
CA ILE A 139 -9.35 -28.36 17.91
C ILE A 139 -7.99 -28.15 17.26
N TYR A 140 -7.95 -27.47 16.12
CA TYR A 140 -6.71 -27.21 15.39
C TYR A 140 -6.60 -25.76 14.96
N VAL A 141 -5.36 -25.26 14.85
CA VAL A 141 -5.06 -24.00 14.19
C VAL A 141 -5.05 -24.20 12.68
N THR A 142 -5.61 -23.23 11.96
CA THR A 142 -5.61 -23.19 10.50
C THR A 142 -4.96 -21.89 10.03
N TYR A 143 -4.41 -21.91 8.82
CA TYR A 143 -3.89 -20.72 8.16
C TYR A 143 -4.30 -20.69 6.70
N ARG A 144 -4.36 -19.50 6.11
CA ARG A 144 -4.42 -19.33 4.65
C ARG A 144 -3.16 -18.63 4.19
N ARG A 145 -2.51 -19.22 3.19
CA ARG A 145 -1.35 -18.63 2.54
C ARG A 145 -1.80 -17.75 1.38
N ALA A 146 -1.10 -16.65 1.18
CA ALA A 146 -1.14 -15.87 -0.03
C ALA A 146 -0.96 -16.75 -1.29
N PRO A 147 -1.66 -16.48 -2.41
CA PRO A 147 -1.26 -17.03 -3.70
C PRO A 147 0.14 -16.52 -4.09
N GLU A 148 0.87 -17.25 -4.93
CA GLU A 148 2.22 -16.84 -5.36
C GLU A 148 2.24 -15.49 -6.07
N SER A 149 1.19 -15.18 -6.83
CA SER A 149 1.01 -13.89 -7.49
C SER A 149 0.16 -12.94 -6.65
N GLN A 150 0.79 -12.04 -5.88
CA GLN A 150 0.13 -11.00 -5.10
C GLN A 150 0.34 -9.59 -5.68
N PRO A 151 -0.63 -8.67 -5.52
CA PRO A 151 -0.37 -7.26 -5.77
C PRO A 151 0.65 -6.70 -4.76
N HIS A 152 1.38 -5.67 -5.16
CA HIS A 152 2.44 -5.05 -4.35
C HIS A 152 2.00 -4.64 -2.93
N ALA A 153 0.78 -4.11 -2.77
CA ALA A 153 0.23 -3.65 -1.48
C ALA A 153 -0.68 -4.68 -0.78
N ALA A 154 -0.38 -5.98 -0.91
CA ALA A 154 -1.20 -7.02 -0.28
C ALA A 154 -1.14 -6.95 1.26
N LEU A 155 -2.27 -7.26 1.91
CA LEU A 155 -2.34 -7.40 3.36
C LEU A 155 -1.83 -8.79 3.75
N ALA A 156 -0.95 -8.83 4.75
CA ALA A 156 -0.49 -10.07 5.37
C ALA A 156 -0.60 -10.00 6.89
N VAL A 157 -0.53 -11.18 7.51
CA VAL A 157 -0.43 -11.32 8.96
C VAL A 157 0.95 -10.85 9.39
N THR A 158 1.00 -9.77 10.16
CA THR A 158 2.26 -9.22 10.67
C THR A 158 2.49 -9.51 12.12
N ASP A 159 1.47 -9.73 12.93
CA ASP A 159 1.65 -10.00 14.35
C ASP A 159 0.58 -10.98 14.82
N ILE A 160 0.94 -11.81 15.80
CA ILE A 160 0.07 -12.79 16.43
C ILE A 160 0.21 -12.63 17.93
N CYS A 161 -0.90 -12.67 18.65
CA CYS A 161 -0.90 -12.77 20.10
C CYS A 161 -2.02 -13.69 20.57
N ILE A 162 -1.87 -14.19 21.79
CA ILE A 162 -2.88 -14.97 22.50
C ILE A 162 -3.42 -14.10 23.63
N ILE A 163 -4.74 -14.13 23.83
CA ILE A 163 -5.40 -13.41 24.93
C ILE A 163 -6.25 -14.35 25.78
N ILE A 164 -6.38 -13.99 27.06
CA ILE A 164 -7.17 -14.68 28.07
C ILE A 164 -8.16 -13.67 28.68
N PRO A 165 -9.41 -13.59 28.17
CA PRO A 165 -10.38 -12.60 28.63
C PRO A 165 -10.72 -12.67 30.12
N SER A 166 -10.67 -13.86 30.73
CA SER A 166 -10.89 -14.02 32.17
C SER A 166 -9.83 -13.33 33.04
N LYS A 167 -8.69 -12.94 32.46
CA LYS A 167 -7.64 -12.15 33.10
C LYS A 167 -7.74 -10.65 32.77
N GLY A 168 -8.87 -10.20 32.20
CA GLY A 168 -9.10 -8.80 31.84
C GLY A 168 -8.46 -8.38 30.51
N GLU A 169 -7.94 -9.33 29.73
CA GLU A 169 -7.33 -9.01 28.43
C GLU A 169 -8.37 -8.80 27.33
N THR A 170 -8.10 -7.84 26.47
CA THR A 170 -8.86 -7.59 25.24
C THR A 170 -7.93 -7.61 24.03
N PRO A 171 -8.45 -7.86 22.81
CA PRO A 171 -7.62 -7.82 21.61
C PRO A 171 -6.90 -6.46 21.49
N PRO A 172 -5.58 -6.44 21.26
CA PRO A 172 -4.85 -5.17 21.10
C PRO A 172 -5.39 -4.32 19.96
N HIS A 173 -5.13 -3.02 19.99
CA HIS A 173 -5.57 -2.09 18.94
C HIS A 173 -5.08 -2.57 17.55
N THR A 174 -5.98 -2.61 16.55
CA THR A 174 -5.81 -3.16 15.18
C THR A 174 -5.74 -4.69 15.03
N PHE A 175 -5.83 -5.47 16.11
CA PHE A 175 -5.82 -6.94 16.01
C PHE A 175 -7.23 -7.48 15.76
N CYS A 176 -7.32 -8.46 14.86
CA CYS A 176 -8.52 -9.28 14.68
C CYS A 176 -8.51 -10.44 15.68
N LYS A 177 -9.59 -10.62 16.44
CA LYS A 177 -9.81 -11.80 17.29
C LYS A 177 -10.48 -12.91 16.48
N VAL A 178 -9.95 -14.12 16.55
CA VAL A 178 -10.65 -15.31 16.05
C VAL A 178 -11.70 -15.70 17.09
N GLU A 179 -12.99 -15.65 16.74
CA GLU A 179 -14.11 -15.92 17.66
C GLU A 179 -14.32 -17.42 17.92
N LYS A 180 -13.26 -18.10 18.38
CA LYS A 180 -13.25 -19.50 18.78
C LYS A 180 -12.31 -19.69 19.97
N ASN A 181 -12.85 -20.27 21.03
CA ASN A 181 -12.09 -20.64 22.22
C ASN A 181 -11.20 -21.85 21.91
N LEU A 182 -9.90 -21.69 22.13
CA LEU A 182 -8.90 -22.74 21.92
C LEU A 182 -8.88 -23.77 23.05
N ASN A 183 -9.33 -23.39 24.24
CA ASN A 183 -9.37 -24.25 25.40
C ASN A 183 -10.74 -24.93 25.55
N SER A 184 -10.77 -26.25 25.47
CA SER A 184 -12.00 -27.06 25.64
C SER A 184 -12.30 -27.46 27.09
N SER A 185 -11.42 -27.11 28.05
CA SER A 185 -11.57 -27.52 29.45
C SER A 185 -12.77 -26.85 30.11
N MET A 186 -13.62 -27.63 30.79
CA MET A 186 -14.80 -27.11 31.50
C MET A 186 -14.47 -26.10 32.60
N TRP A 187 -13.26 -26.20 33.16
CA TRP A 187 -12.76 -25.36 34.27
C TRP A 187 -11.58 -24.47 33.84
N GLY A 188 -11.21 -24.53 32.55
CA GLY A 188 -10.10 -23.76 32.00
C GLY A 188 -10.50 -22.34 31.65
N SER A 189 -9.52 -21.43 31.59
CA SER A 189 -9.77 -20.09 31.08
C SER A 189 -9.99 -20.14 29.58
N SER A 190 -10.91 -19.33 29.06
CA SER A 190 -11.08 -19.21 27.61
C SER A 190 -9.84 -18.53 27.01
N VAL A 191 -9.32 -19.10 25.93
CA VAL A 191 -8.10 -18.67 25.25
C VAL A 191 -8.43 -18.34 23.80
N TYR A 192 -7.99 -17.18 23.32
CA TYR A 192 -8.30 -16.73 21.96
C TYR A 192 -7.04 -16.33 21.20
N LEU A 193 -7.01 -16.70 19.91
CA LEU A 193 -6.02 -16.26 18.95
C LEU A 193 -6.39 -14.90 18.38
N CYS A 194 -5.46 -13.96 18.46
CA CYS A 194 -5.56 -12.64 17.86
C CYS A 194 -4.41 -12.44 16.88
N TYR A 195 -4.66 -11.73 15.78
CA TYR A 195 -3.62 -11.42 14.82
C TYR A 195 -3.87 -10.10 14.10
N LYS A 196 -2.81 -9.41 13.71
CA LYS A 196 -2.87 -8.15 12.97
C LYS A 196 -2.64 -8.41 11.49
N LYS A 197 -3.50 -7.84 10.64
CA LYS A 197 -3.26 -7.75 9.19
C LYS A 197 -2.79 -6.33 8.87
N SER A 198 -1.69 -6.20 8.15
CA SER A 198 -1.28 -4.92 7.58
C SER A 198 -0.59 -5.11 6.23
N VAL A 199 -0.44 -4.02 5.49
CA VAL A 199 0.29 -4.02 4.22
C VAL A 199 1.71 -4.49 4.50
N THR A 200 2.18 -5.50 3.76
CA THR A 200 3.59 -5.87 3.78
C THR A 200 4.38 -4.71 3.19
N LYS A 201 5.07 -3.94 4.03
CA LYS A 201 6.03 -2.96 3.51
C LYS A 201 7.14 -3.75 2.85
N THR A 202 7.28 -3.59 1.53
CA THR A 202 8.47 -4.02 0.80
C THR A 202 9.67 -3.29 1.37
N ASN A 203 10.83 -3.96 1.35
CA ASN A 203 12.08 -3.27 1.66
C ASN A 203 12.19 -2.12 0.66
N SER A 204 12.13 -0.89 1.17
CA SER A 204 12.01 0.30 0.36
C SER A 204 12.86 1.41 0.95
N ILE A 205 13.45 2.21 0.07
CA ILE A 205 14.22 3.40 0.41
C ILE A 205 13.49 4.59 -0.20
N ALA A 206 13.16 5.58 0.62
CA ALA A 206 12.40 6.74 0.20
C ALA A 206 13.31 7.96 0.01
N TYR A 207 13.05 8.71 -1.06
CA TYR A 207 13.80 9.88 -1.49
C TYR A 207 12.85 11.05 -1.76
N LYS A 208 13.37 12.28 -1.66
CA LYS A 208 12.65 13.46 -2.14
C LYS A 208 12.40 13.33 -3.64
N ALA A 209 11.14 13.43 -4.05
CA ALA A 209 10.79 13.40 -5.47
C ALA A 209 11.38 14.60 -6.21
N GLY A 210 11.96 14.36 -7.38
CA GLY A 210 12.47 15.37 -8.30
C GLY A 210 11.73 15.37 -9.63
N LEU A 211 11.99 16.39 -10.45
CA LEU A 211 11.57 16.40 -11.86
C LEU A 211 12.64 15.74 -12.71
N PHE A 212 12.28 14.64 -13.38
CA PHE A 212 13.11 14.01 -14.40
C PHE A 212 13.16 14.84 -15.68
N SER A 213 11.99 15.28 -16.13
CA SER A 213 11.86 16.08 -17.34
C SER A 213 10.59 16.92 -17.30
N ARG A 214 10.58 17.99 -18.07
CA ARG A 214 9.43 18.85 -18.24
C ARG A 214 9.31 19.32 -19.68
N TYR A 215 8.09 19.65 -20.07
CA TYR A 215 7.78 20.29 -21.33
C TYR A 215 6.69 21.34 -21.11
N PRO A 216 6.85 22.59 -21.57
CA PRO A 216 8.08 23.15 -22.16
C PRO A 216 9.28 23.14 -21.19
N GLU A 217 10.48 23.31 -21.75
CA GLU A 217 11.74 23.35 -20.98
C GLU A 217 11.94 24.66 -20.22
N GLU A 218 11.35 25.76 -20.72
CA GLU A 218 11.39 27.10 -20.11
C GLU A 218 10.04 27.44 -19.48
N ASP A 219 10.07 28.22 -18.40
CA ASP A 219 8.87 28.70 -17.74
C ASP A 219 8.18 29.81 -18.55
N TYR A 220 6.84 29.84 -18.46
CA TYR A 220 6.08 31.01 -18.90
C TYR A 220 6.17 32.12 -17.85
N GLU A 221 6.38 33.36 -18.28
CA GLU A 221 6.47 34.51 -17.38
C GLU A 221 5.21 34.70 -16.52
N SER A 222 4.02 34.49 -17.10
CA SER A 222 2.73 34.62 -16.42
C SER A 222 2.34 33.38 -15.61
N PHE A 223 2.98 32.24 -15.84
CA PHE A 223 2.59 30.97 -15.22
C PHE A 223 3.82 30.09 -14.98
N PRO A 224 4.71 30.46 -14.04
CA PRO A 224 5.93 29.70 -13.76
C PRO A 224 5.60 28.34 -13.13
N LEU A 225 6.38 27.31 -13.45
CA LEU A 225 6.21 25.98 -12.87
C LEU A 225 6.52 25.99 -11.37
N PRO A 226 5.58 25.62 -10.48
CA PRO A 226 5.86 25.61 -9.04
C PRO A 226 6.88 24.53 -8.66
N GLU A 227 7.89 24.89 -7.85
CA GLU A 227 8.93 23.94 -7.39
C GLU A 227 8.37 22.77 -6.57
N SER A 228 7.18 22.93 -5.99
CA SER A 228 6.52 21.90 -5.19
C SER A 228 5.87 20.80 -6.02
N VAL A 229 5.76 20.95 -7.35
CA VAL A 229 5.06 19.98 -8.23
C VAL A 229 5.50 18.52 -8.03
N PRO A 230 6.79 18.16 -7.90
CA PRO A 230 7.21 16.79 -7.62
C PRO A 230 6.60 16.19 -6.36
N LEU A 231 6.46 16.99 -5.30
CA LEU A 231 5.82 16.57 -4.05
C LEU A 231 4.37 16.20 -4.27
N PHE A 232 3.64 16.92 -5.11
CA PHE A 232 2.24 16.60 -5.41
C PHE A 232 2.09 15.45 -6.40
N CYS A 233 3.08 15.27 -7.29
CA CYS A 233 3.15 14.11 -8.17
C CYS A 233 3.41 12.82 -7.38
N LEU A 234 4.29 12.86 -6.37
CA LEU A 234 4.67 11.75 -5.51
C LEU A 234 4.67 12.20 -4.03
N PRO A 235 3.51 12.23 -3.36
CA PRO A 235 3.38 12.78 -2.00
C PRO A 235 4.16 12.00 -0.94
N MET A 236 4.40 10.72 -1.19
CA MET A 236 5.20 9.84 -0.33
C MET A 236 6.68 9.81 -0.69
N GLY A 237 7.11 10.68 -1.61
CA GLY A 237 8.44 10.66 -2.19
C GLY A 237 8.60 9.65 -3.32
N ALA A 238 9.78 9.71 -3.93
CA ALA A 238 10.23 8.67 -4.85
C ALA A 238 10.79 7.50 -4.06
N THR A 239 10.49 6.26 -4.45
CA THR A 239 10.88 5.06 -3.72
C THR A 239 11.62 4.10 -4.62
N ILE A 240 12.69 3.50 -4.08
CA ILE A 240 13.27 2.27 -4.62
C ILE A 240 12.76 1.13 -3.77
N GLU A 241 12.16 0.11 -4.38
CA GLU A 241 11.48 -0.97 -3.68
C GLU A 241 11.93 -2.34 -4.21
N CYS A 242 12.23 -3.29 -3.31
CA CYS A 242 12.50 -4.69 -3.67
C CYS A 242 11.20 -5.49 -3.55
N TRP A 243 10.73 -6.00 -4.69
CA TRP A 243 9.51 -6.79 -4.82
C TRP A 243 9.85 -8.26 -5.04
N PRO A 244 9.11 -9.21 -4.44
CA PRO A 244 9.21 -10.62 -4.80
C PRO A 244 9.01 -10.86 -6.31
N VAL A 245 9.70 -11.84 -6.92
CA VAL A 245 9.63 -12.09 -8.40
C VAL A 245 8.20 -12.26 -8.91
N ASN A 246 7.35 -12.91 -8.12
CA ASN A 246 5.98 -13.22 -8.52
C ASN A 246 5.00 -12.08 -8.22
N THR A 247 5.47 -10.88 -7.83
CA THR A 247 4.59 -9.74 -7.57
C THR A 247 3.93 -9.29 -8.86
N LYS A 248 2.59 -9.30 -8.87
CA LYS A 248 1.81 -8.81 -9.99
C LYS A 248 1.96 -7.30 -10.08
N TYR A 249 2.33 -6.83 -11.27
CA TYR A 249 2.43 -5.41 -11.57
C TYR A 249 1.12 -4.68 -11.25
N SER A 250 1.22 -3.58 -10.50
CA SER A 250 0.07 -2.79 -10.09
C SER A 250 -0.33 -1.82 -11.20
N LEU A 251 -1.63 -1.71 -11.48
CA LEU A 251 -2.12 -0.75 -12.47
C LEU A 251 -1.79 0.68 -12.03
N PRO A 252 -1.54 1.60 -12.98
CA PRO A 252 -1.27 2.99 -12.66
C PRO A 252 -2.41 3.64 -11.87
N VAL A 253 -2.04 4.52 -10.94
CA VAL A 253 -2.98 5.24 -10.08
C VAL A 253 -3.11 6.66 -10.59
N PHE A 254 -4.34 7.08 -10.89
CA PHE A 254 -4.65 8.46 -11.26
C PHE A 254 -4.96 9.30 -10.02
N SER A 255 -4.39 10.49 -9.94
CA SER A 255 -4.61 11.46 -8.87
C SER A 255 -4.75 12.87 -9.45
N THR A 256 -5.38 13.76 -8.68
CA THR A 256 -5.47 15.18 -8.99
C THR A 256 -5.08 16.01 -7.77
N PHE A 257 -4.58 17.21 -8.02
CA PHE A 257 -4.23 18.17 -6.98
C PHE A 257 -4.47 19.59 -7.48
N VAL A 258 -4.55 20.54 -6.55
CA VAL A 258 -4.68 21.98 -6.86
C VAL A 258 -3.66 22.71 -6.02
N LEU A 259 -2.79 23.49 -6.66
CA LEU A 259 -1.86 24.40 -6.00
C LEU A 259 -2.46 25.80 -6.04
N THR A 260 -2.43 26.49 -4.91
CA THR A 260 -2.86 27.90 -4.84
C THR A 260 -1.62 28.74 -4.60
N GLY A 261 -1.27 29.59 -5.58
CA GLY A 261 -0.18 30.54 -5.45
C GLY A 261 -0.50 31.65 -4.44
N ALA A 262 0.51 32.42 -4.03
CA ALA A 262 0.33 33.54 -3.11
C ALA A 262 -0.60 34.64 -3.68
N SER A 263 -0.70 34.75 -5.01
CA SER A 263 -1.63 35.61 -5.74
C SER A 263 -3.10 35.11 -5.72
N GLY A 264 -3.36 33.91 -5.19
CA GLY A 264 -4.67 33.25 -5.25
C GLY A 264 -4.94 32.49 -6.56
N GLU A 265 -3.99 32.52 -7.50
CA GLU A 265 -4.08 31.75 -8.74
C GLU A 265 -3.99 30.25 -8.48
N LYS A 266 -4.79 29.47 -9.22
CA LYS A 266 -4.90 28.02 -9.05
C LYS A 266 -4.22 27.30 -10.20
N VAL A 267 -3.33 26.36 -9.87
CA VAL A 267 -2.72 25.41 -10.79
C VAL A 267 -3.39 24.06 -10.57
N TYR A 268 -4.07 23.54 -11.59
CA TYR A 268 -4.73 22.25 -11.55
C TYR A 268 -3.80 21.18 -12.10
N GLY A 269 -3.47 20.20 -11.27
CA GLY A 269 -2.63 19.06 -11.61
C GLY A 269 -3.42 17.77 -11.76
N ALA A 270 -3.13 17.03 -12.81
CA ALA A 270 -3.59 15.66 -13.02
C ALA A 270 -2.38 14.76 -13.23
N ALA A 271 -2.31 13.66 -12.50
CA ALA A 271 -1.12 12.81 -12.43
C ALA A 271 -1.48 11.33 -12.60
N ILE A 272 -0.60 10.57 -13.25
CA ILE A 272 -0.61 9.11 -13.24
C ILE A 272 0.69 8.63 -12.62
N GLN A 273 0.58 7.90 -11.53
CA GLN A 273 1.69 7.24 -10.84
C GLN A 273 1.75 5.77 -11.27
N PHE A 274 2.94 5.28 -11.54
CA PHE A 274 3.18 3.89 -11.93
C PHE A 274 4.58 3.45 -11.46
N TYR A 275 4.86 2.16 -11.60
CA TYR A 275 6.16 1.60 -11.25
C TYR A 275 6.91 1.18 -12.51
N GLU A 276 8.22 1.19 -12.48
CA GLU A 276 9.03 0.62 -13.54
C GLU A 276 10.21 -0.14 -12.93
N PRO A 277 10.75 -1.15 -13.65
CA PRO A 277 11.95 -1.84 -13.20
C PRO A 277 13.10 -0.85 -13.00
N TYR A 278 13.74 -0.93 -11.84
CA TYR A 278 14.96 -0.19 -11.54
C TYR A 278 16.17 -1.12 -11.73
N PRO A 279 17.14 -0.77 -12.60
CA PRO A 279 18.29 -1.61 -12.86
C PRO A 279 19.11 -1.83 -11.58
N GLN A 280 19.45 -3.09 -11.27
CA GLN A 280 20.18 -3.42 -10.04
C GLN A 280 21.62 -2.87 -10.08
N GLU A 281 22.19 -2.73 -11.27
CA GLU A 281 23.48 -2.11 -11.52
C GLU A 281 23.55 -0.62 -11.11
N CYS A 282 22.41 0.04 -10.94
CA CYS A 282 22.33 1.42 -10.46
C CYS A 282 22.31 1.51 -8.92
N LEU A 283 22.24 0.38 -8.20
CA LEU A 283 22.24 0.37 -6.74
C LEU A 283 23.66 0.44 -6.17
N THR A 284 23.83 1.30 -5.17
CA THR A 284 25.02 1.29 -4.31
C THR A 284 24.99 0.10 -3.34
N ASP A 285 26.15 -0.28 -2.80
CA ASP A 285 26.24 -1.34 -1.79
C ASP A 285 25.40 -1.04 -0.54
N GLN A 286 25.32 0.24 -0.15
CA GLN A 286 24.49 0.69 0.97
C GLN A 286 23.00 0.49 0.69
N GLN A 287 22.52 0.91 -0.50
CA GLN A 287 21.13 0.69 -0.91
C GLN A 287 20.81 -0.81 -1.00
N SER A 288 21.73 -1.61 -1.54
CA SER A 288 21.57 -3.05 -1.67
C SER A 288 21.47 -3.74 -0.31
N SER A 289 22.25 -3.28 0.68
CA SER A 289 22.16 -3.76 2.05
C SER A 289 20.83 -3.35 2.72
N GLN A 290 20.41 -2.08 2.56
CA GLN A 290 19.13 -1.58 3.10
C GLN A 290 17.90 -2.26 2.48
N LEU A 291 17.97 -2.62 1.20
CA LEU A 291 16.94 -3.38 0.49
C LEU A 291 16.96 -4.87 0.85
N GLY A 292 17.94 -5.34 1.63
CA GLY A 292 18.09 -6.74 2.02
C GLY A 292 18.49 -7.66 0.86
N LEU A 293 19.18 -7.12 -0.15
CA LEU A 293 19.70 -7.88 -1.30
C LEU A 293 21.03 -8.57 -0.96
N LEU A 294 21.81 -7.99 -0.04
CA LEU A 294 23.09 -8.50 0.41
C LEU A 294 22.91 -9.20 1.77
N ASN A 295 22.67 -10.51 1.77
CA ASN A 295 22.72 -11.32 3.00
C ASN A 295 24.09 -12.01 3.10
N THR A 296 24.94 -11.56 4.03
CA THR A 296 26.23 -12.21 4.35
C THR A 296 26.11 -13.44 5.25
N ASP A 297 24.95 -13.68 5.89
CA ASP A 297 24.82 -14.67 6.98
C ASP A 297 23.94 -15.90 6.65
N THR A 298 23.59 -16.12 5.38
CA THR A 298 22.85 -17.33 4.94
C THR A 298 23.70 -18.18 3.99
N PRO A 299 23.73 -19.53 4.15
CA PRO A 299 24.46 -20.39 3.21
C PRO A 299 23.94 -20.17 1.79
N LYS A 300 24.86 -20.21 0.82
CA LYS A 300 24.78 -19.80 -0.60
C LYS A 300 23.61 -20.32 -1.48
N ASN A 301 22.54 -20.91 -0.92
CA ASN A 301 21.48 -21.58 -1.67
C ASN A 301 20.07 -20.99 -1.56
N THR A 302 19.89 -19.78 -0.98
CA THR A 302 18.59 -19.11 -1.04
C THR A 302 18.76 -17.61 -1.27
N SER A 303 19.28 -17.23 -2.46
CA SER A 303 19.10 -15.87 -2.95
C SER A 303 17.60 -15.58 -2.99
N CYS A 304 17.12 -14.62 -2.20
CA CYS A 304 15.82 -14.02 -2.46
C CYS A 304 15.90 -13.38 -3.84
N THR A 305 15.46 -14.09 -4.88
CA THR A 305 15.29 -13.51 -6.20
C THR A 305 14.23 -12.43 -6.03
N CYS A 306 14.60 -11.16 -6.04
CA CYS A 306 13.68 -10.05 -5.98
C CYS A 306 13.99 -9.11 -7.15
N SER A 307 12.94 -8.46 -7.63
CA SER A 307 13.02 -7.47 -8.69
C SER A 307 12.92 -6.10 -8.04
N VAL A 308 13.77 -5.17 -8.48
CA VAL A 308 13.81 -3.82 -7.93
C VAL A 308 12.98 -2.91 -8.82
N TYR A 309 12.16 -2.06 -8.21
CA TYR A 309 11.28 -1.12 -8.89
C TYR A 309 11.44 0.28 -8.33
N THR A 310 11.16 1.28 -9.17
CA THR A 310 11.00 2.67 -8.73
C THR A 310 9.61 3.17 -9.11
N ASN A 311 9.02 4.03 -8.28
CA ASN A 311 7.82 4.75 -8.67
C ASN A 311 8.17 5.96 -9.56
N LYS A 312 7.32 6.23 -10.54
CA LYS A 312 7.37 7.40 -11.41
C LYS A 312 5.99 8.01 -11.57
N CYS A 313 5.94 9.27 -11.94
CA CYS A 313 4.71 9.98 -12.20
C CYS A 313 4.81 10.82 -13.48
N ILE A 314 3.80 10.75 -14.33
CA ILE A 314 3.57 11.73 -15.40
C ILE A 314 2.42 12.64 -15.00
N CYS A 315 2.56 13.95 -15.20
CA CYS A 315 1.58 14.93 -14.76
C CYS A 315 1.36 16.03 -15.81
N LEU A 316 0.10 16.43 -15.97
CA LEU A 316 -0.30 17.65 -16.67
C LEU A 316 -0.69 18.72 -15.67
N LEU A 317 -0.21 19.94 -15.90
CA LEU A 317 -0.58 21.14 -15.16
C LEU A 317 -1.33 22.09 -16.10
N SER A 318 -2.39 22.69 -15.58
CA SER A 318 -3.21 23.64 -16.34
C SER A 318 -3.81 24.71 -15.44
N HIS A 319 -4.11 25.87 -16.01
CA HIS A 319 -5.05 26.84 -15.43
C HIS A 319 -6.48 26.30 -15.30
N TRP A 320 -6.80 25.19 -15.97
CA TRP A 320 -8.17 24.71 -16.13
C TRP A 320 -8.35 23.26 -15.63
N PRO A 321 -9.46 22.96 -14.93
CA PRO A 321 -9.69 21.65 -14.33
C PRO A 321 -10.22 20.60 -15.32
N PHE A 322 -9.53 20.37 -16.46
CA PHE A 322 -9.93 19.36 -17.45
C PHE A 322 -9.59 17.92 -17.03
N PHE A 323 -9.84 17.57 -15.76
CA PHE A 323 -9.35 16.33 -15.14
C PHE A 323 -9.76 15.05 -15.88
N ASP A 324 -10.99 14.97 -16.39
CA ASP A 324 -11.45 13.80 -17.15
C ASP A 324 -10.69 13.63 -18.48
N ALA A 325 -10.41 14.75 -19.16
CA ALA A 325 -9.63 14.75 -20.39
C ALA A 325 -8.17 14.42 -20.09
N PHE A 326 -7.58 15.03 -19.06
CA PHE A 326 -6.21 14.75 -18.63
C PHE A 326 -6.03 13.30 -18.20
N ARG A 327 -6.99 12.72 -17.47
CA ARG A 327 -6.99 11.30 -17.12
C ARG A 327 -6.92 10.41 -18.36
N LYS A 328 -7.79 10.67 -19.35
CA LYS A 328 -7.82 9.91 -20.61
C LYS A 328 -6.50 10.06 -21.37
N PHE A 329 -5.98 11.27 -21.48
CA PHE A 329 -4.74 11.56 -22.18
C PHE A 329 -3.52 10.91 -21.52
N LEU A 330 -3.34 11.09 -20.21
CA LEU A 330 -2.23 10.49 -19.46
C LEU A 330 -2.33 8.96 -19.48
N THR A 331 -3.54 8.39 -19.40
CA THR A 331 -3.75 6.93 -19.50
C THR A 331 -3.34 6.43 -20.87
N PHE A 332 -3.69 7.16 -21.93
CA PHE A 332 -3.24 6.88 -23.28
C PHE A 332 -1.70 6.94 -23.38
N LEU A 333 -1.07 8.00 -22.87
CA LEU A 333 0.40 8.14 -22.89
C LEU A 333 1.10 7.00 -22.15
N TYR A 334 0.63 6.64 -20.95
CA TYR A 334 1.20 5.51 -20.21
C TYR A 334 1.05 4.19 -20.97
N ARG A 335 -0.11 3.94 -21.58
CA ARG A 335 -0.31 2.72 -22.40
C ARG A 335 0.62 2.73 -23.61
N TYR A 336 0.78 3.89 -24.24
CA TYR A 336 1.69 4.08 -25.37
C TYR A 336 3.15 3.85 -24.97
N SER A 337 3.59 4.28 -23.78
CA SER A 337 4.99 4.07 -23.35
C SER A 337 5.34 2.61 -23.14
N ILE A 338 4.37 1.73 -22.89
CA ILE A 338 4.59 0.30 -22.58
C ILE A 338 4.14 -0.68 -23.68
N SER A 339 3.54 -0.21 -24.78
CA SER A 339 2.94 -1.08 -25.81
C SER A 339 3.62 -1.00 -27.18
N GLY A 340 4.87 -0.52 -27.23
CA GLY A 340 5.65 -0.38 -28.46
C GLY A 340 5.87 -1.71 -29.21
N PRO A 341 6.27 -1.65 -30.50
CA PRO A 341 6.75 -0.47 -31.23
C PRO A 341 5.62 0.42 -31.77
N HIS A 342 5.91 1.71 -31.93
CA HIS A 342 4.96 2.71 -32.44
C HIS A 342 5.54 3.52 -33.60
N ALA A 343 4.66 3.97 -34.51
CA ALA A 343 5.07 4.73 -35.70
C ALA A 343 5.41 6.20 -35.40
N LEU A 344 4.89 6.75 -34.30
CA LEU A 344 5.16 8.13 -33.88
C LEU A 344 5.88 8.14 -32.53
N PRO A 345 6.78 9.09 -32.30
CA PRO A 345 7.38 9.30 -30.99
C PRO A 345 6.34 9.84 -30.00
N ILE A 346 6.46 9.48 -28.71
CA ILE A 346 5.51 9.86 -27.66
C ILE A 346 5.43 11.40 -27.50
N GLU A 347 6.55 12.08 -27.73
CA GLU A 347 6.71 13.53 -27.71
C GLU A 347 5.79 14.22 -28.73
N LYS A 348 5.49 13.58 -29.86
CA LYS A 348 4.55 14.13 -30.86
C LYS A 348 3.13 14.19 -30.31
N HIS A 349 2.73 13.21 -29.50
CA HIS A 349 1.42 13.22 -28.84
C HIS A 349 1.34 14.29 -27.75
N ILE A 350 2.41 14.47 -26.97
CA ILE A 350 2.54 15.53 -25.95
C ILE A 350 2.47 16.91 -26.61
N SER A 351 3.31 17.15 -27.61
CA SER A 351 3.37 18.43 -28.34
C SER A 351 2.04 18.75 -29.04
N HIS A 352 1.40 17.77 -29.68
CA HIS A 352 0.07 17.95 -30.28
C HIS A 352 -0.97 18.36 -29.24
N PHE A 353 -1.04 17.64 -28.11
CA PHE A 353 -2.01 17.93 -27.06
C PHE A 353 -1.83 19.32 -26.46
N MET A 354 -0.58 19.75 -26.25
CA MET A 354 -0.29 21.03 -25.60
C MET A 354 -0.39 22.24 -26.54
N HIS A 355 -0.06 22.09 -27.82
CA HIS A 355 0.03 23.25 -28.75
C HIS A 355 -0.96 23.26 -29.91
N LYS A 356 -1.50 22.10 -30.29
CA LYS A 356 -2.36 21.98 -31.48
C LYS A 356 -3.83 21.76 -31.14
N VAL A 357 -4.12 21.27 -29.94
CA VAL A 357 -5.50 21.14 -29.47
C VAL A 357 -6.07 22.53 -29.17
N PRO A 358 -7.16 22.93 -29.84
CA PRO A 358 -7.77 24.23 -29.58
C PRO A 358 -8.39 24.28 -28.18
N PHE A 359 -8.43 25.46 -27.58
CA PHE A 359 -9.14 25.69 -26.33
C PHE A 359 -10.66 25.75 -26.57
N PRO A 360 -11.49 25.12 -25.72
CA PRO A 360 -12.95 25.16 -25.86
C PRO A 360 -13.48 26.55 -25.55
N SER A 361 -13.88 27.28 -26.59
CA SER A 361 -14.41 28.63 -26.50
C SER A 361 -15.95 28.64 -26.54
N SER A 362 -16.57 29.79 -26.26
CA SER A 362 -18.04 29.94 -26.38
C SER A 362 -18.56 29.63 -27.79
N GLN A 363 -17.74 29.82 -28.83
CA GLN A 363 -18.10 29.48 -30.22
C GLN A 363 -17.94 27.98 -30.51
N ARG A 364 -16.98 27.32 -29.84
CA ARG A 364 -16.72 25.88 -29.97
C ARG A 364 -16.60 25.24 -28.58
N PRO A 365 -17.74 25.04 -27.89
CA PRO A 365 -17.75 24.69 -26.47
C PRO A 365 -17.36 23.23 -26.21
N ARG A 366 -17.32 22.39 -27.24
CA ARG A 366 -16.91 20.98 -27.14
C ARG A 366 -15.92 20.65 -28.25
N ILE A 367 -14.79 20.08 -27.85
CA ILE A 367 -13.69 19.72 -28.74
C ILE A 367 -13.42 18.24 -28.53
N LEU A 368 -13.71 17.45 -29.57
CA LEU A 368 -13.32 16.05 -29.63
C LEU A 368 -11.88 15.97 -30.15
N VAL A 369 -10.99 15.38 -29.36
CA VAL A 369 -9.58 15.19 -29.69
C VAL A 369 -9.35 13.70 -29.94
N GLN A 370 -8.88 13.37 -31.15
CA GLN A 370 -8.48 12.02 -31.51
C GLN A 370 -7.03 11.78 -31.10
N LEU A 371 -6.77 10.80 -30.23
CA LEU A 371 -5.42 10.45 -29.76
C LEU A 371 -4.82 9.31 -30.58
N SER A 372 -5.65 8.31 -30.89
CA SER A 372 -5.33 7.12 -31.69
C SER A 372 -6.57 6.70 -32.48
N PRO A 373 -6.53 5.73 -33.41
CA PRO A 373 -7.73 5.21 -34.07
C PRO A 373 -8.82 4.68 -33.11
N HIS A 374 -8.43 4.30 -31.89
CA HIS A 374 -9.33 3.70 -30.90
C HIS A 374 -9.58 4.60 -29.67
N ASP A 375 -8.75 5.62 -29.46
CA ASP A 375 -8.82 6.50 -28.30
C ASP A 375 -9.16 7.93 -28.71
N SER A 376 -10.20 8.47 -28.07
CA SER A 376 -10.62 9.87 -28.18
C SER A 376 -10.94 10.43 -26.80
N LEU A 377 -10.76 11.74 -26.63
CA LEU A 377 -11.20 12.47 -25.46
C LEU A 377 -12.02 13.71 -25.86
N MET A 378 -12.81 14.22 -24.93
CA MET A 378 -13.63 15.41 -25.13
C MET A 378 -13.21 16.47 -24.12
N LEU A 379 -12.91 17.66 -24.62
CA LEU A 379 -12.74 18.88 -23.84
C LEU A 379 -14.02 19.70 -23.95
N SER A 380 -14.54 20.14 -22.80
CA SER A 380 -15.72 20.99 -22.72
C SER A 380 -15.33 22.34 -22.14
N GLN A 381 -15.96 23.41 -22.59
CA GLN A 381 -15.72 24.75 -22.09
C GLN A 381 -15.83 24.77 -20.55
N PRO A 382 -14.83 25.31 -19.84
CA PRO A 382 -14.92 25.46 -18.39
C PRO A 382 -16.13 26.34 -18.05
N VAL A 383 -17.02 25.83 -17.21
CA VAL A 383 -18.09 26.64 -16.63
C VAL A 383 -17.55 27.32 -15.38
N SER A 384 -17.57 28.66 -15.38
CA SER A 384 -17.29 29.46 -14.18
C SER A 384 -18.44 29.26 -13.18
N SER A 385 -18.43 28.16 -12.44
CA SER A 385 -19.34 27.97 -11.32
C SER A 385 -18.67 28.43 -10.03
N PRO A 386 -19.35 29.22 -9.17
CA PRO A 386 -18.86 29.57 -7.84
C PRO A 386 -18.83 28.37 -6.87
N LEU A 387 -19.35 27.21 -7.27
CA LEU A 387 -19.30 25.97 -6.49
C LEU A 387 -17.99 25.21 -6.78
N PRO A 388 -17.35 24.58 -5.77
CA PRO A 388 -16.20 23.74 -6.01
C PRO A 388 -16.59 22.58 -6.93
N LEU A 389 -16.08 22.59 -8.16
CA LEU A 389 -16.12 21.46 -9.09
C LEU A 389 -15.14 20.39 -8.60
N SER A 390 -15.42 19.81 -7.44
CA SER A 390 -14.89 18.50 -7.08
C SER A 390 -15.46 17.53 -8.10
N SER A 391 -14.61 17.00 -8.98
CA SER A 391 -14.97 16.04 -10.01
C SER A 391 -15.88 14.95 -9.44
N CYS A 392 -16.82 14.47 -10.25
CA CYS A 392 -17.88 13.50 -9.93
C CYS A 392 -17.38 12.15 -9.33
N THR A 393 -16.07 11.97 -9.18
CA THR A 393 -15.42 10.95 -8.35
C THR A 393 -15.59 11.15 -6.84
N ALA A 394 -15.73 12.38 -6.35
CA ALA A 394 -16.06 12.63 -4.94
C ALA A 394 -17.48 12.15 -4.60
N LEU A 395 -18.45 12.38 -5.49
CA LEU A 395 -19.84 11.94 -5.33
C LEU A 395 -20.02 10.42 -5.46
N THR A 396 -19.28 9.75 -6.34
CA THR A 396 -19.31 8.28 -6.42
C THR A 396 -18.61 7.60 -5.24
N GLY A 397 -17.65 8.27 -4.59
CA GLY A 397 -17.10 7.84 -3.29
C GLY A 397 -18.09 8.05 -2.13
N VAL A 398 -18.83 9.15 -2.13
CA VAL A 398 -19.84 9.49 -1.10
C VAL A 398 -21.09 8.61 -1.22
N LEU A 399 -21.53 8.24 -2.42
CA LEU A 399 -22.71 7.38 -2.63
C LEU A 399 -22.46 5.88 -2.35
N LYS A 400 -21.20 5.45 -2.20
CA LYS A 400 -20.86 4.05 -1.86
C LYS A 400 -20.55 3.81 -0.36
N ARG A 401 -20.57 4.84 0.49
CA ARG A 401 -20.34 4.70 1.94
C ARG A 401 -21.48 5.36 2.71
N GLY A 402 -22.11 4.57 3.58
CA GLY A 402 -23.33 4.90 4.29
C GLY A 402 -23.35 6.26 4.99
N SER A 403 -24.59 6.73 5.18
CA SER A 403 -25.08 8.06 5.57
C SER A 403 -24.54 8.71 6.88
N ARG A 404 -23.38 8.32 7.41
CA ARG A 404 -22.78 8.91 8.62
C ARG A 404 -21.45 9.64 8.41
N TYR A 405 -20.81 9.46 7.25
CA TYR A 405 -19.50 10.08 6.95
C TYR A 405 -19.58 11.36 6.10
N SER A 406 -20.73 11.62 5.49
CA SER A 406 -20.95 12.84 4.68
C SER A 406 -21.01 14.12 5.52
N ILE A 407 -21.27 14.01 6.84
CA ILE A 407 -21.41 15.15 7.75
C ILE A 407 -20.04 15.74 8.15
N PHE A 408 -19.00 14.90 8.24
CA PHE A 408 -17.66 15.36 8.65
C PHE A 408 -16.90 16.12 7.56
N VAL A 409 -17.14 15.81 6.28
CA VAL A 409 -16.52 16.54 5.16
C VAL A 409 -17.18 17.90 4.94
N VAL A 410 -18.47 18.04 5.28
CA VAL A 410 -19.21 19.30 5.09
C VAL A 410 -19.06 20.25 6.29
N MET A 411 -18.97 19.76 7.53
CA MET A 411 -18.78 20.65 8.70
C MET A 411 -17.39 21.31 8.77
N GLY A 412 -16.35 20.75 8.13
CA GLY A 412 -15.00 21.33 8.11
C GLY A 412 -14.82 22.55 7.20
N ILE A 413 -15.82 22.89 6.36
CA ILE A 413 -15.77 24.04 5.45
C ILE A 413 -16.27 25.33 6.14
N SER A 414 -16.91 25.22 7.31
CA SER A 414 -17.52 26.35 8.01
C SER A 414 -16.63 27.02 9.06
N LEU A 415 -15.44 26.50 9.36
CA LEU A 415 -14.52 27.08 10.35
C LEU A 415 -13.09 27.15 9.79
N PRO A 416 -12.35 28.25 10.04
CA PRO A 416 -11.02 28.45 9.49
C PRO A 416 -10.01 27.67 10.31
N PHE A 417 -9.94 26.35 10.12
CA PHE A 417 -8.85 25.53 10.62
C PHE A 417 -8.26 24.70 9.48
N TRP A 418 -6.94 24.77 9.37
CA TRP A 418 -6.11 24.07 8.39
C TRP A 418 -6.47 22.59 8.32
N LEU A 419 -7.12 22.17 7.23
CA LEU A 419 -7.46 20.78 7.00
C LEU A 419 -6.25 20.06 6.36
N LEU A 420 -5.45 19.40 7.19
CA LEU A 420 -4.44 18.44 6.72
C LEU A 420 -5.16 17.13 6.37
N VAL A 421 -5.57 16.95 5.12
CA VAL A 421 -6.12 15.66 4.65
C VAL A 421 -4.98 14.68 4.47
N ASN A 422 -4.61 14.00 5.55
CA ASN A 422 -3.60 12.97 5.55
C ASN A 422 -4.20 11.67 4.97
N PHE A 423 -3.97 11.40 3.69
CA PHE A 423 -4.50 10.23 2.96
C PHE A 423 -3.99 8.88 3.52
N LEU A 424 -2.98 8.90 4.40
CA LEU A 424 -2.34 7.74 5.03
C LEU A 424 -3.16 7.06 6.14
N MET A 425 -4.22 7.68 6.68
CA MET A 425 -5.03 7.08 7.76
C MET A 425 -6.25 6.29 7.28
N PHE A 426 -6.57 6.27 5.99
CA PHE A 426 -7.81 5.64 5.49
C PHE A 426 -7.77 4.12 5.32
N LEU A 427 -6.63 3.47 5.59
CA LEU A 427 -6.50 1.99 5.62
C LEU A 427 -6.72 1.37 7.00
N ASN A 428 -6.85 2.16 8.07
CA ASN A 428 -7.04 1.65 9.44
C ASN A 428 -8.49 1.72 9.97
N PHE A 429 -9.45 2.14 9.15
CA PHE A 429 -10.87 2.13 9.50
C PHE A 429 -11.70 1.47 8.40
N ILE A 430 -11.55 0.15 8.27
CA ILE A 430 -12.59 -0.71 7.70
C ILE A 430 -12.88 -1.76 8.77
N LYS A 431 -13.98 -1.55 9.50
CA LYS A 431 -14.63 -2.57 10.33
C LYS A 431 -15.31 -3.61 9.46
#